data_AF-A0A0B7MMH0-F1
#
_entry.id   AF-A0A0B7MMH0-F1
#
_cell.length_a   1.000
_cell.length_b   1.000
_cell.length_c   1.000
_cell.angle_alpha   90.00
_cell.angle_beta   90.00
_cell.angle_gamma   90.00
#
_symmetry.space_group_name_H-M   'P 1'
#
loop_
_entity.id
_entity.type
_entity.pdbx_description
1 polymer ?
#
loop_
_entity_poly.entity_id
_entity_poly.type
_entity_poly.pdbx_seq_one_letter_code
_entity_poly.pdbx_strand_id
1 'polypeptide(L)'
;MLPLICPPSTRRDRANNVKKKNYFGQYSETARKVIDALLDKYADEGLEDIETASVLTLEPFIKYGSPAKIIKEFGGKKKFNKFIKELGYRLYA
;
A
#
# COMPACT_ATOMS: atom_id res chain seq x y z
N MET A 1 12.34 16.19 -7.11
CA MET A 1 13.59 15.44 -7.34
C MET A 1 13.93 14.74 -6.04
N LEU A 2 13.75 13.42 -5.95
CA LEU A 2 14.10 12.64 -4.74
C LEU A 2 15.58 12.25 -4.82
N PRO A 3 16.39 12.47 -3.77
CA PRO A 3 17.82 12.22 -3.84
C PRO A 3 18.10 10.72 -3.88
N LEU A 4 19.10 10.38 -4.69
CA LEU A 4 19.62 9.06 -4.93
C LEU A 4 20.32 8.48 -3.68
N ILE A 5 20.37 7.14 -3.65
CA ILE A 5 21.26 6.27 -2.87
C ILE A 5 20.91 6.08 -1.37
N CYS A 6 19.80 5.39 -1.10
CA CYS A 6 19.79 4.44 0.02
C CYS A 6 20.56 3.18 -0.40
N PRO A 7 21.23 2.46 0.52
CA PRO A 7 21.79 1.13 0.23
C PRO A 7 20.72 0.26 -0.45
N PRO A 8 21.07 -0.75 -1.27
CA PRO A 8 20.11 -1.56 -2.03
C PRO A 8 19.24 -2.36 -1.06
N SER A 9 18.29 -1.68 -0.43
CA SER A 9 17.19 -2.26 0.31
C SER A 9 16.34 -2.93 -0.75
N THR A 10 16.16 -4.23 -0.57
CA THR A 10 15.25 -4.95 -1.43
C THR A 10 13.86 -4.34 -1.27
N ARG A 11 12.99 -4.47 -2.27
CA ARG A 11 11.58 -4.04 -2.15
C ARG A 11 10.94 -4.63 -0.88
N ARG A 12 11.30 -5.86 -0.55
CA ARG A 12 10.90 -6.57 0.67
C ARG A 12 11.39 -5.88 1.95
N ASP A 13 12.63 -5.39 2.01
CA ASP A 13 13.13 -4.63 3.17
C ASP A 13 12.36 -3.34 3.38
N ARG A 14 12.06 -2.61 2.30
CA ARG A 14 11.26 -1.38 2.36
C ARG A 14 9.84 -1.65 2.85
N ALA A 15 9.20 -2.69 2.31
CA ALA A 15 7.88 -3.12 2.76
C ALA A 15 7.88 -3.45 4.26
N ASN A 16 8.87 -4.23 4.71
CA ASN A 16 9.02 -4.62 6.12
C ASN A 16 9.27 -3.42 7.03
N ASN A 17 10.07 -2.45 6.59
CA ASN A 17 10.29 -1.21 7.35
C ASN A 17 9.01 -0.40 7.53
N VAL A 18 8.14 -0.37 6.52
CA VAL A 18 6.84 0.29 6.62
C VAL A 18 5.89 -0.46 7.57
N LYS A 19 5.83 -1.80 7.50
CA LYS A 19 5.02 -2.63 8.41
C LYS A 19 5.42 -2.43 9.88
N LYS A 20 6.72 -2.41 10.19
CA LYS A 20 7.26 -2.29 11.56
C LYS A 20 6.89 -0.98 12.26
N LYS A 21 6.72 0.11 11.51
CA LYS A 21 6.50 1.45 12.09
C LYS A 21 5.03 1.70 12.52
N ASN A 22 4.15 0.71 12.38
CA ASN A 22 2.77 0.72 12.89
C ASN A 22 1.92 1.94 12.47
N TYR A 23 2.27 2.60 11.36
CA TYR A 23 1.63 3.83 10.89
C TYR A 23 0.15 3.68 10.55
N PHE A 24 -0.34 2.45 10.43
CA PHE A 24 -1.69 2.16 9.97
C PHE A 24 -2.63 1.74 11.09
N GLY A 25 -2.25 1.97 12.36
CA GLY A 25 -3.09 1.67 13.52
C GLY A 25 -4.44 2.40 13.54
N GLN A 26 -4.56 3.52 12.81
CA GLN A 26 -5.80 4.30 12.66
C GLN A 26 -6.81 3.70 11.66
N TYR A 27 -6.43 2.67 10.91
CA TYR A 27 -7.27 2.06 9.87
C TYR A 27 -8.10 0.90 10.41
N SER A 28 -9.27 0.65 9.80
CA SER A 28 -10.11 -0.51 10.10
C SER A 28 -9.34 -1.82 9.89
N GLU A 29 -9.82 -2.93 10.47
CA GLU A 29 -9.21 -4.24 10.26
C GLU A 29 -9.13 -4.62 8.77
N THR A 30 -10.20 -4.37 8.01
CA THR A 30 -10.22 -4.61 6.56
C THR A 30 -9.20 -3.74 5.83
N ALA A 31 -9.14 -2.45 6.15
CA ALA A 31 -8.14 -1.56 5.55
C ALA A 31 -6.72 -2.01 5.88
N ARG A 32 -6.43 -2.44 7.12
CA ARG A 32 -5.12 -2.97 7.49
C ARG A 32 -4.74 -4.22 6.68
N LYS A 33 -5.66 -5.17 6.49
CA LYS A 33 -5.45 -6.35 5.62
C LYS A 33 -5.13 -5.95 4.17
N VAL A 34 -5.81 -4.93 3.64
CA VAL A 34 -5.54 -4.39 2.31
C VAL A 34 -4.15 -3.75 2.25
N ILE A 35 -3.76 -2.99 3.27
CA ILE A 35 -2.44 -2.34 3.35
C ILE A 35 -1.33 -3.39 3.39
N ASP A 36 -1.47 -4.44 4.19
CA ASP A 36 -0.51 -5.54 4.26
C ASP A 36 -0.35 -6.22 2.89
N ALA A 37 -1.47 -6.50 2.22
CA ALA A 37 -1.45 -7.10 0.88
C ALA A 37 -0.82 -6.17 -0.19
N LEU A 38 -1.02 -4.85 -0.11
CA LEU A 38 -0.36 -3.89 -1.00
C LEU A 38 1.16 -3.90 -0.79
N LEU A 39 1.60 -3.99 0.47
CA LEU A 39 3.03 -4.05 0.82
C LEU A 39 3.67 -5.37 0.37
N ASP A 40 2.95 -6.49 0.48
CA ASP A 40 3.41 -7.79 -0.03
C ASP A 40 3.52 -7.78 -1.55
N LYS A 41 2.48 -7.29 -2.25
CA LYS A 41 2.52 -7.13 -3.71
C LYS A 41 3.68 -6.23 -4.15
N TYR A 42 3.94 -5.13 -3.44
CA TYR A 42 5.11 -4.28 -3.72
C TYR A 42 6.43 -5.03 -3.54
N ALA A 43 6.56 -5.85 -2.50
CA ALA A 43 7.76 -6.61 -2.22
C ALA A 43 8.11 -7.59 -3.36
N ASP A 44 7.09 -8.14 -4.02
CA ASP A 44 7.22 -9.12 -5.10
C ASP A 44 7.28 -8.47 -6.50
N GLU A 45 6.34 -7.58 -6.81
CA GLU A 45 6.07 -7.10 -8.16
C GLU A 45 6.51 -5.63 -8.38
N GLY A 46 6.63 -4.83 -7.32
CA GLY A 46 7.04 -3.41 -7.40
C GLY A 46 5.87 -2.43 -7.34
N LEU A 47 6.13 -1.16 -7.70
CA LEU A 47 5.22 -0.04 -7.41
C LEU A 47 4.22 0.28 -8.52
N GLU A 48 4.58 -0.05 -9.77
CA GLU A 48 3.78 0.26 -10.96
C GLU A 48 2.36 -0.32 -10.88
N ASP A 49 2.21 -1.48 -10.24
CA ASP A 49 0.91 -2.13 -10.09
C ASP A 49 0.03 -1.54 -8.97
N ILE A 50 0.62 -0.92 -7.94
CA ILE A 50 -0.14 -0.49 -6.74
C ILE A 50 -0.66 0.96 -6.83
N GLU A 51 -0.18 1.75 -7.79
CA GLU A 51 -0.59 3.16 -7.94
C GLU A 51 -1.98 3.33 -8.59
N THR A 52 -2.53 2.27 -9.19
CA THR A 52 -3.85 2.30 -9.82
C THR A 52 -4.90 1.57 -8.98
N ALA A 53 -6.13 2.07 -8.97
CA ALA A 53 -7.24 1.41 -8.27
C ALA A 53 -7.56 0.01 -8.83
N SER A 54 -7.07 -0.33 -10.03
CA SER A 54 -7.18 -1.64 -10.67
C SER A 54 -6.52 -2.75 -9.86
N VAL A 55 -5.54 -2.43 -9.01
CA VAL A 55 -4.94 -3.44 -8.11
C VAL A 55 -5.98 -4.11 -7.22
N LEU A 56 -7.05 -3.38 -6.86
CA LEU A 56 -8.12 -3.88 -5.99
C LEU A 56 -9.03 -4.91 -6.68
N THR A 57 -8.91 -5.11 -8.00
CA THR A 57 -9.63 -6.15 -8.73
C THR A 57 -8.86 -7.47 -8.84
N LEU A 58 -7.65 -7.53 -8.26
CA LEU A 58 -6.79 -8.71 -8.28
C LEU A 58 -6.87 -9.47 -6.94
N GLU A 59 -6.46 -10.74 -6.95
CA GLU A 59 -6.17 -11.48 -5.72
C GLU A 59 -4.97 -10.86 -4.98
N PRO A 60 -4.96 -10.82 -3.63
CA PRO A 60 -6.02 -11.26 -2.71
C PRO A 60 -7.09 -10.19 -2.42
N PHE A 61 -7.01 -9.02 -3.04
CA PHE A 61 -7.86 -7.86 -2.69
C PHE A 61 -9.36 -8.13 -2.86
N ILE A 62 -9.74 -8.91 -3.88
CA ILE A 62 -11.14 -9.29 -4.11
C ILE A 62 -11.77 -10.06 -2.93
N LYS A 63 -10.96 -10.69 -2.07
CA LYS A 63 -11.42 -11.37 -0.84
C LYS A 63 -11.83 -10.39 0.26
N TYR A 64 -11.36 -9.13 0.19
CA TYR A 64 -11.69 -8.08 1.16
C TYR A 64 -12.93 -7.27 0.75
N GLY A 65 -13.46 -7.49 -0.46
CA GLY A 65 -14.70 -6.90 -0.96
C GLY A 65 -14.52 -6.25 -2.33
N SER A 66 -15.59 -5.61 -2.81
CA SER A 66 -15.51 -4.85 -4.07
C SER A 66 -14.55 -3.67 -3.95
N PRO A 67 -13.93 -3.20 -5.05
CA PRO A 67 -13.04 -2.04 -5.03
C PRO A 67 -13.68 -0.80 -4.38
N ALA A 68 -14.97 -0.56 -4.65
CA ALA A 68 -15.72 0.53 -4.05
C ALA A 68 -15.85 0.39 -2.52
N LYS A 69 -16.09 -0.83 -2.02
CA LYS A 69 -16.15 -1.11 -0.57
C LYS A 69 -14.79 -0.88 0.07
N ILE A 70 -13.71 -1.38 -0.53
CA ILE A 70 -12.35 -1.17 -0.05
C ILE A 70 -12.03 0.32 0.02
N ILE A 71 -12.27 1.08 -1.06
CA ILE A 71 -12.05 2.54 -1.09
C ILE A 71 -12.83 3.27 0.01
N LYS A 72 -14.03 2.80 0.36
CA LYS A 72 -14.85 3.37 1.44
C LYS A 72 -14.20 3.16 2.82
N GLU A 73 -13.49 2.06 3.06
CA GLU A 73 -12.75 1.82 4.30
C GLU A 73 -11.63 2.84 4.54
N PHE A 74 -11.06 3.41 3.46
CA PHE A 74 -10.10 4.51 3.54
C PHE A 74 -10.78 5.89 3.69
N GLY A 75 -12.10 5.94 3.73
CA GLY A 75 -12.90 7.17 3.77
C GLY A 75 -13.11 7.83 2.41
N GLY A 76 -13.07 7.04 1.33
CA GLY A 76 -13.42 7.46 -0.03
C GLY A 76 -12.22 7.67 -0.96
N LYS A 77 -12.51 7.86 -2.26
CA LYS A 77 -11.52 7.88 -3.35
C LYS A 77 -10.37 8.87 -3.12
N LYS A 78 -10.67 10.08 -2.65
CA LYS A 78 -9.66 11.11 -2.36
C LYS A 78 -8.67 10.65 -1.27
N LYS A 79 -9.18 10.06 -0.19
CA LYS A 79 -8.35 9.56 0.93
C LYS A 79 -7.57 8.31 0.53
N PHE A 80 -8.16 7.40 -0.24
CA PHE A 80 -7.46 6.25 -0.82
C PHE A 80 -6.28 6.69 -1.70
N ASN A 81 -6.51 7.60 -2.65
CA ASN A 81 -5.43 8.09 -3.52
C ASN A 81 -4.32 8.82 -2.73
N LYS A 82 -4.69 9.58 -1.69
CA LYS A 82 -3.72 10.21 -0.79
C LYS A 82 -2.89 9.14 -0.06
N PHE A 83 -3.54 8.10 0.45
CA PHE A 83 -2.89 6.98 1.10
C PHE A 83 -1.88 6.28 0.19
N ILE A 84 -2.24 5.97 -1.07
CA ILE A 84 -1.33 5.32 -2.03
C ILE A 84 -0.07 6.17 -2.27
N LYS A 85 -0.24 7.49 -2.46
CA LYS A 85 0.91 8.41 -2.60
C LYS A 85 1.80 8.44 -1.35
N GLU A 86 1.18 8.47 -0.18
CA GLU A 86 1.89 8.46 1.09
C GLU A 86 2.63 7.13 1.32
N LEU A 87 2.02 6.01 0.93
CA LEU A 87 2.64 4.69 0.96
C LEU A 87 3.88 4.66 0.07
N GLY A 88 3.79 5.15 -1.17
CA GLY A 88 4.91 5.28 -2.08
C GLY A 88 6.06 6.10 -1.49
N TYR A 89 5.76 7.27 -0.90
CA TYR A 89 6.77 8.09 -0.22
C TYR A 89 7.44 7.31 0.93
N ARG A 90 6.66 6.62 1.76
CA ARG A 90 7.16 5.86 2.91
C ARG A 90 8.03 4.66 2.52
N LEU A 91 7.81 4.07 1.35
CA LEU A 91 8.63 2.97 0.83
C LEU A 91 10.04 3.45 0.43
N TYR A 92 10.24 4.74 0.15
CA TYR A 92 11.53 5.32 -0.25
C TYR A 92 12.10 6.35 0.74
N ALA A 93 11.44 6.55 1.89
CA ALA A 93 11.91 7.42 2.96
C ALA A 93 12.80 6.67 3.94
#